data_AF-A0A7V5HY35-F1
#
_entry.id   AF-A0A7V5HY35-F1
#
_cell.length_a   1.000
_cell.length_b   1.000
_cell.length_c   1.000
_cell.angle_alpha   90.00
_cell.angle_beta   90.00
_cell.angle_gamma   90.00
#
_symmetry.space_group_name_H-M   'P 1'
#
loop_
_entity.id
_entity.type
_entity.pdbx_description
1 polymer ?
#
loop_
_entity_poly.entity_id
_entity_poly.type
_entity_poly.pdbx_seq_one_letter_code
_entity_poly.pdbx_strand_id
1 'polypeptide(L)'
;MEEEKDNSIERYLLRSIQEELEKKWKEKEDKKGISKDARLKIELSKLPSHWVKAIYYQLGYVEDVSKKEQIQYITHILCNRKFLKKVLVELSRSSLFIIKYLLEKGGWATFQSLSRQANTDESNDGWWWVEEPPLSPLGQLRVRGLVFVGRAPVKNRLYKIAVIPRELRKLLKEILPEVYSLKKVSERKKVKTKKFSPWEEEDYLELIEEIKTYFKKYVDQDLFLRENQVTRFIQSLRKKNLPLEEIDQVWEDIQCFIDFAQYFSFTKKSLEDFKVWDFSYFVSKFIPQEYGESALNYEETRRILQNIASLYHSLKEAGEIKNDTEIQKAISCIIKEDGKINKIPFPPPKGPEILVKVSPSHGKEDVYFTNNDLWSAIVLHLHYNEDWESMISELEKKKTGEQRIPDAERKKEHLLKLREKIKKCKTTPYNLLCYLKPTRKEIEKATKWFYKERFVSE
;
A
#
# COMPACT_ATOMS: atom_id res chain seq x y z
N MET A 1 -36.13 -13.91 -19.61
CA MET A 1 -34.70 -14.26 -19.43
C MET A 1 -33.79 -13.62 -20.48
N GLU A 2 -34.11 -13.64 -21.78
CA GLU A 2 -33.32 -12.88 -22.78
C GLU A 2 -33.51 -11.37 -22.66
N GLU A 3 -34.74 -10.86 -22.47
CA GLU A 3 -35.02 -9.43 -22.25
C GLU A 3 -34.42 -8.86 -20.95
N GLU A 4 -34.23 -9.67 -19.91
CA GLU A 4 -33.56 -9.26 -18.67
C GLU A 4 -32.04 -9.20 -18.81
N LYS A 5 -31.46 -10.08 -19.62
CA LYS A 5 -30.03 -10.04 -19.96
C LYS A 5 -29.71 -8.86 -20.88
N ASP A 6 -30.58 -8.57 -21.84
CA ASP A 6 -30.41 -7.45 -22.77
C ASP A 6 -30.52 -6.09 -22.04
N ASN A 7 -31.48 -5.94 -21.13
CA ASN A 7 -31.59 -4.78 -20.24
C ASN A 7 -30.38 -4.59 -19.30
N SER A 8 -29.75 -5.69 -18.86
CA SER A 8 -28.57 -5.64 -17.99
C SER A 8 -27.34 -5.14 -18.76
N ILE A 9 -27.16 -5.60 -20.00
CA ILE A 9 -26.08 -5.17 -20.89
C ILE A 9 -26.25 -3.70 -21.26
N GLU A 10 -27.46 -3.26 -21.62
CA GLU A 10 -27.74 -1.87 -21.96
C GLU A 10 -27.50 -0.92 -20.77
N ARG A 11 -27.94 -1.28 -19.56
CA ARG A 11 -27.66 -0.49 -18.35
C ARG A 11 -26.17 -0.41 -18.02
N TYR A 12 -25.45 -1.52 -18.19
CA TYR A 12 -24.00 -1.54 -18.00
C TYR A 12 -23.29 -0.63 -19.00
N LEU A 13 -23.70 -0.67 -20.28
CA LEU A 13 -23.14 0.17 -21.33
C LEU A 13 -23.39 1.66 -21.07
N LEU A 14 -24.63 2.02 -20.70
CA LEU A 14 -25.00 3.39 -20.35
C LEU A 14 -24.20 3.92 -19.15
N ARG A 15 -24.03 3.09 -18.12
CA ARG A 15 -23.22 3.44 -16.94
C ARG A 15 -21.75 3.63 -17.31
N SER A 16 -21.17 2.74 -18.12
CA SER A 16 -19.79 2.85 -18.58
C SER A 16 -19.55 4.12 -19.41
N ILE A 17 -20.48 4.47 -20.31
CA ILE A 17 -20.42 5.71 -21.08
C ILE A 17 -20.52 6.93 -20.16
N GLN A 18 -21.42 6.89 -19.18
CA GLN A 18 -21.57 7.97 -18.20
C GLN A 18 -20.27 8.18 -17.40
N GLU A 19 -19.67 7.11 -16.87
CA GLU A 19 -18.40 7.17 -16.13
C GLU A 19 -17.27 7.75 -16.98
N GLU A 20 -17.18 7.39 -18.27
CA GLU A 20 -16.18 7.96 -19.19
C GLU A 20 -16.40 9.45 -19.47
N LEU A 21 -17.66 9.88 -19.61
CA LEU A 21 -18.02 11.30 -19.80
C LEU A 21 -17.70 12.13 -18.57
N GLU A 22 -18.05 11.64 -17.38
CA GLU A 22 -17.76 12.30 -16.10
C GLU A 22 -16.25 12.49 -15.90
N LYS A 23 -15.46 11.46 -16.23
CA LYS A 23 -14.00 11.56 -16.23
C LYS A 23 -13.49 12.64 -17.18
N LYS A 24 -14.03 12.72 -18.40
CA LYS A 24 -13.67 13.76 -19.38
C LYS A 24 -14.05 15.16 -18.90
N TRP A 25 -15.18 15.34 -18.24
CA TRP A 25 -15.58 16.63 -17.66
C TRP A 25 -14.66 17.05 -16.52
N LYS A 26 -14.34 16.13 -15.61
CA LYS A 26 -13.37 16.36 -14.54
C LYS A 26 -12.01 16.77 -15.07
N GLU A 27 -11.50 16.05 -16.06
CA GLU A 27 -10.23 16.39 -16.70
C GLU A 27 -10.25 17.75 -17.39
N LYS A 28 -11.37 18.15 -17.99
CA LYS A 28 -11.54 19.46 -18.62
C LYS A 28 -11.47 20.58 -17.58
N GLU A 29 -12.09 20.37 -16.42
CA GLU A 29 -12.02 21.31 -15.30
C GLU A 29 -10.59 21.42 -14.75
N ASP A 30 -9.93 20.29 -14.52
CA ASP A 30 -8.54 20.22 -14.03
C ASP A 30 -7.51 20.79 -15.04
N LYS A 31 -7.89 20.95 -16.32
CA LYS A 31 -7.06 21.60 -17.36
C LYS A 31 -7.11 23.12 -17.30
N LYS A 32 -8.05 23.73 -16.58
CA LYS A 32 -8.17 25.20 -16.47
C LYS A 32 -6.95 25.82 -15.82
N GLY A 33 -6.65 27.06 -16.22
CA GLY A 33 -5.53 27.83 -15.70
C GLY A 33 -5.72 28.23 -14.24
N ILE A 34 -4.70 27.97 -13.41
CA ILE A 34 -4.69 28.38 -12.01
C ILE A 34 -3.40 29.14 -11.66
N SER A 35 -3.52 30.15 -10.80
CA SER A 35 -2.37 30.92 -10.33
C SER A 35 -1.65 30.17 -9.20
N LYS A 36 -0.32 30.26 -9.17
CA LYS A 36 0.49 29.82 -8.01
C LYS A 36 0.20 30.66 -6.76
N ASP A 37 -0.33 31.86 -6.93
CA ASP A 37 -0.82 32.74 -5.85
C ASP A 37 -2.35 32.88 -5.90
N ALA A 38 -3.03 31.75 -6.13
CA ALA A 38 -4.49 31.67 -6.20
C ALA A 38 -5.18 32.34 -5.00
N ARG A 39 -6.29 33.04 -5.28
CA ARG A 39 -7.15 33.66 -4.27
C ARG A 39 -8.42 32.84 -4.10
N LEU A 40 -8.84 32.60 -2.87
CA LEU A 40 -9.94 31.68 -2.55
C LEU A 40 -11.23 32.02 -3.32
N LYS A 41 -11.69 33.27 -3.24
CA LYS A 41 -12.91 33.74 -3.91
C LYS A 41 -12.84 33.60 -5.44
N ILE A 42 -11.67 33.83 -6.03
CA ILE A 42 -11.47 33.73 -7.49
C ILE A 42 -11.58 32.26 -7.91
N GLU A 43 -10.89 31.35 -7.24
CA GLU A 43 -10.91 29.94 -7.65
C GLU A 43 -12.28 29.31 -7.42
N LEU A 44 -12.97 29.63 -6.32
CA LEU A 44 -14.36 29.19 -6.11
C LEU A 44 -15.31 29.67 -7.22
N SER A 45 -15.12 30.88 -7.74
CA SER A 45 -15.97 31.42 -8.82
C SER A 45 -15.84 30.64 -10.13
N LYS A 46 -14.66 30.05 -10.39
CA LYS A 46 -14.36 29.27 -11.61
C LYS A 46 -14.93 27.85 -11.57
N LEU A 47 -15.15 27.31 -10.37
CA LEU A 47 -15.64 25.94 -10.19
C LEU A 47 -17.07 25.77 -10.72
N PRO A 48 -17.47 24.56 -11.15
CA PRO A 48 -18.85 24.23 -11.44
C PRO A 48 -19.76 24.50 -10.24
N SER A 49 -21.02 24.89 -10.50
CA SER A 49 -21.97 25.23 -9.42
C SER A 49 -22.21 24.07 -8.44
N HIS A 50 -22.28 22.83 -8.95
CA HIS A 50 -22.45 21.65 -8.10
C HIS A 50 -21.24 21.39 -7.20
N TRP A 51 -20.01 21.67 -7.64
CA TRP A 51 -18.82 21.57 -6.76
C TRP A 51 -18.82 22.64 -5.67
N VAL A 52 -19.22 23.87 -5.99
CA VAL A 52 -19.37 24.93 -4.97
C VAL A 52 -20.45 24.53 -3.95
N LYS A 53 -21.57 23.98 -4.43
CA LYS A 53 -22.64 23.46 -3.57
C LYS A 53 -22.15 22.32 -2.68
N ALA A 54 -21.38 21.37 -3.22
CA ALA A 54 -20.76 20.31 -2.44
C ALA A 54 -19.82 20.85 -1.35
N ILE A 55 -19.01 21.86 -1.66
CA ILE A 55 -18.16 22.52 -0.66
C ILE A 55 -19.01 23.19 0.42
N TYR A 56 -20.07 23.90 0.02
CA TYR A 56 -20.99 24.55 0.95
C TYR A 56 -21.61 23.54 1.93
N TYR A 57 -22.08 22.41 1.42
CA TYR A 57 -22.64 21.31 2.20
C TYR A 57 -21.61 20.64 3.13
N GLN A 58 -20.39 20.42 2.63
CA GLN A 58 -19.35 19.77 3.43
C GLN A 58 -18.82 20.65 4.57
N LEU A 59 -19.04 21.96 4.51
CA LEU A 59 -18.78 22.89 5.60
C LEU A 59 -19.96 23.02 6.58
N GLY A 60 -21.02 22.24 6.40
CA GLY A 60 -22.15 22.11 7.33
C GLY A 60 -23.32 23.05 7.08
N TYR A 61 -23.37 23.72 5.92
CA TYR A 61 -24.51 24.53 5.53
C TYR A 61 -25.51 23.69 4.73
N VAL A 62 -26.82 23.93 4.91
CA VAL A 62 -27.87 23.17 4.20
C VAL A 62 -28.85 24.05 3.42
N GLU A 63 -28.75 25.37 3.59
CA GLU A 63 -29.65 26.35 2.97
C GLU A 63 -29.42 26.44 1.46
N ASP A 64 -30.50 26.52 0.68
CA ASP A 64 -30.39 26.70 -0.78
C ASP A 64 -30.27 28.19 -1.11
N VAL A 65 -29.03 28.66 -1.13
CA VAL A 65 -28.67 30.04 -1.46
C VAL A 65 -27.94 30.11 -2.80
N SER A 66 -27.90 31.31 -3.42
CA SER A 66 -27.26 31.49 -4.72
C SER A 66 -25.77 31.12 -4.67
N LYS A 67 -25.19 30.66 -5.79
CA LYS A 67 -23.74 30.36 -5.89
C LYS A 67 -22.88 31.53 -5.37
N LYS A 68 -23.29 32.77 -5.63
CA LYS A 68 -22.57 33.97 -5.19
C LYS A 68 -22.54 34.09 -3.66
N GLU A 69 -23.66 33.79 -3.00
CA GLU A 69 -23.76 33.77 -1.53
C GLU A 69 -23.00 32.57 -0.94
N GLN A 70 -23.11 31.38 -1.53
CA GLN A 70 -22.33 30.20 -1.13
C GLN A 70 -20.83 30.52 -1.10
N ILE A 71 -20.30 31.15 -2.15
CA ILE A 71 -18.89 31.56 -2.22
C ILE A 71 -18.53 32.54 -1.09
N GLN A 72 -19.42 33.48 -0.75
CA GLN A 72 -19.18 34.43 0.33
C GLN A 72 -19.11 33.71 1.68
N TYR A 73 -20.05 32.82 1.97
CA TYR A 73 -20.06 32.02 3.18
C TYR A 73 -18.82 31.12 3.29
N ILE A 74 -18.48 30.38 2.23
CA ILE A 74 -17.27 29.54 2.18
C ILE A 74 -16.02 30.38 2.45
N THR A 75 -15.90 31.54 1.81
CA THR A 75 -14.72 32.42 1.98
C THR A 75 -14.62 32.94 3.41
N HIS A 76 -15.75 33.35 4.00
CA HIS A 76 -15.80 33.87 5.37
C HIS A 76 -15.46 32.79 6.40
N ILE A 77 -16.09 31.61 6.28
CA ILE A 77 -15.94 30.55 7.27
C ILE A 77 -14.56 29.89 7.23
N LEU A 78 -13.97 29.70 6.04
CA LEU A 78 -12.62 29.12 5.92
C LEU A 78 -11.53 30.04 6.47
N CYS A 79 -11.78 31.36 6.53
CA CYS A 79 -10.87 32.30 7.19
C CYS A 79 -11.03 32.35 8.72
N ASN A 80 -12.02 31.67 9.29
CA ASN A 80 -12.21 31.59 10.74
C ASN A 80 -11.27 30.53 11.34
N ARG A 81 -10.31 30.97 12.16
CA ARG A 81 -9.31 30.11 12.80
C ARG A 81 -9.92 28.92 13.58
N LYS A 82 -10.96 29.16 14.37
CA LYS A 82 -11.59 28.13 15.21
C LYS A 82 -12.28 27.07 14.35
N PHE A 83 -13.01 27.52 13.33
CA PHE A 83 -13.71 26.64 12.42
C PHE A 83 -12.74 25.84 11.56
N LEU A 84 -11.74 26.49 10.97
CA LEU A 84 -10.71 25.84 10.15
C LEU A 84 -10.00 24.75 10.96
N LYS A 85 -9.68 25.00 12.22
CA LYS A 85 -9.12 23.99 13.12
C LYS A 85 -10.03 22.77 13.29
N LYS A 86 -11.34 22.96 13.43
CA LYS A 86 -12.32 21.85 13.51
C LYS A 86 -12.31 21.03 12.23
N VAL A 87 -12.41 21.69 11.07
CA VAL A 87 -12.38 21.03 9.74
C VAL A 87 -11.09 20.22 9.56
N LEU A 88 -9.94 20.76 9.97
CA LEU A 88 -8.65 20.06 9.86
C LEU A 88 -8.54 18.84 10.79
N VAL A 89 -9.16 18.85 11.97
CA VAL A 89 -9.15 17.69 12.88
C VAL A 89 -9.91 16.50 12.28
N GLU A 90 -10.94 16.77 11.48
CA GLU A 90 -11.76 15.76 10.80
C GLU A 90 -11.07 15.14 9.57
N LEU A 91 -10.05 15.82 9.00
CA LEU A 91 -9.31 15.31 7.84
C LEU A 91 -8.40 14.12 8.17
N SER A 92 -8.19 13.22 7.20
CA SER A 92 -7.19 12.15 7.29
C SER A 92 -5.76 12.70 7.47
N ARG A 93 -4.82 11.93 8.06
CA ARG A 93 -3.42 12.41 8.15
C ARG A 93 -2.79 12.59 6.78
N SER A 94 -3.19 11.77 5.80
CA SER A 94 -2.79 11.91 4.39
C SER A 94 -3.17 13.29 3.83
N SER A 95 -4.40 13.75 4.07
CA SER A 95 -4.85 15.08 3.67
C SER A 95 -4.06 16.19 4.41
N LEU A 96 -3.83 16.03 5.71
CA LEU A 96 -3.02 16.99 6.48
C LEU A 96 -1.56 17.05 5.99
N PHE A 97 -1.00 15.91 5.59
CA PHE A 97 0.34 15.86 5.01
C PHE A 97 0.41 16.59 3.67
N ILE A 98 -0.60 16.44 2.79
CA ILE A 98 -0.67 17.21 1.55
C ILE A 98 -0.66 18.71 1.86
N ILE A 99 -1.45 19.18 2.84
CA ILE A 99 -1.42 20.58 3.27
C ILE A 99 -0.01 20.98 3.74
N LYS A 100 0.60 20.20 4.63
CA LYS A 100 1.96 20.45 5.15
C LYS A 100 2.97 20.60 4.01
N TYR A 101 2.97 19.64 3.09
CA TYR A 101 3.88 19.59 1.96
C TYR A 101 3.69 20.79 1.02
N LEU A 102 2.44 21.14 0.70
CA LEU A 102 2.14 22.30 -0.13
C LEU A 102 2.63 23.60 0.56
N LEU A 103 2.40 23.75 1.87
CA LEU A 103 2.89 24.92 2.62
C LEU A 103 4.43 25.02 2.62
N GLU A 104 5.14 23.90 2.80
CA GLU A 104 6.61 23.86 2.72
C GLU A 104 7.14 24.26 1.34
N LYS A 105 6.34 24.06 0.27
CA LYS A 105 6.65 24.48 -1.10
C LYS A 105 6.11 25.87 -1.47
N GLY A 106 5.72 26.68 -0.48
CA GLY A 106 5.21 28.04 -0.71
C GLY A 106 3.73 28.10 -1.06
N GLY A 107 2.98 27.04 -0.76
CA GLY A 107 1.53 26.93 -0.95
C GLY A 107 1.09 26.28 -2.26
N TRP A 108 2.00 25.69 -3.05
CA TRP A 108 1.65 24.96 -4.27
C TRP A 108 2.71 23.90 -4.63
N ALA A 109 2.31 22.88 -5.39
CA ALA A 109 3.23 21.91 -5.97
C ALA A 109 2.66 21.28 -7.26
N THR A 110 3.54 20.82 -8.15
CA THR A 110 3.13 20.00 -9.30
C THR A 110 2.64 18.62 -8.85
N PHE A 111 1.66 18.05 -9.53
CA PHE A 111 1.16 16.70 -9.27
C PHE A 111 2.29 15.66 -9.29
N GLN A 112 3.24 15.75 -10.21
CA GLN A 112 4.40 14.84 -10.26
C GLN A 112 5.27 14.91 -8.99
N SER A 113 5.39 16.08 -8.38
CA SER A 113 6.14 16.26 -7.13
C SER A 113 5.33 15.78 -5.93
N LEU A 114 4.01 16.00 -5.97
CA LEU A 114 3.09 15.62 -4.91
C LEU A 114 2.89 14.09 -4.87
N SER A 115 2.68 13.44 -6.02
CA SER A 115 2.48 11.98 -6.13
C SER A 115 3.70 11.16 -5.72
N ARG A 116 4.90 11.73 -5.80
CA ARG A 116 6.14 11.11 -5.26
C ARG A 116 6.21 11.11 -3.74
N GLN A 117 5.36 11.87 -3.06
CA GLN A 117 5.46 12.10 -1.62
C GLN A 117 4.17 11.75 -0.88
N ALA A 118 3.00 11.89 -1.52
CA ALA A 118 1.68 11.61 -0.98
C ALA A 118 0.86 10.78 -1.97
N ASN A 119 -0.12 10.03 -1.47
CA ASN A 119 -1.16 9.47 -2.34
C ASN A 119 -2.06 10.63 -2.81
N THR A 120 -1.98 10.93 -4.11
CA THR A 120 -2.77 11.96 -4.79
C THR A 120 -3.69 11.34 -5.83
N ASP A 121 -3.94 10.04 -5.73
CA ASP A 121 -4.76 9.35 -6.69
C ASP A 121 -6.22 9.78 -6.52
N GLU A 122 -6.72 10.48 -7.53
CA GLU A 122 -8.10 10.95 -7.62
C GLU A 122 -8.89 10.12 -8.64
N SER A 123 -8.40 8.93 -9.03
CA SER A 123 -9.04 8.05 -10.03
C SER A 123 -10.46 7.67 -9.64
N ASN A 124 -10.70 7.48 -8.35
CA ASN A 124 -11.97 7.03 -7.79
C ASN A 124 -12.88 8.19 -7.35
N ASP A 125 -12.43 9.43 -7.51
CA ASP A 125 -13.26 10.59 -7.18
C ASP A 125 -14.12 10.98 -8.39
N GLY A 126 -15.44 10.84 -8.27
CA GLY A 126 -16.40 11.16 -9.32
C GLY A 126 -16.51 12.65 -9.68
N TRP A 127 -17.38 12.95 -10.64
CA TRP A 127 -17.72 14.33 -11.03
C TRP A 127 -18.79 14.95 -10.12
N TRP A 128 -19.73 14.15 -9.62
CA TRP A 128 -20.91 14.59 -8.87
C TRP A 128 -20.69 14.63 -7.35
N TRP A 129 -19.95 15.64 -6.87
CA TRP A 129 -19.53 15.71 -5.46
C TRP A 129 -20.65 15.94 -4.43
N VAL A 130 -21.86 16.31 -4.86
CA VAL A 130 -22.99 16.51 -3.94
C VAL A 130 -23.55 15.15 -3.52
N GLU A 131 -23.68 14.25 -4.48
CA GLU A 131 -24.18 12.89 -4.34
C GLU A 131 -23.06 11.96 -3.83
N GLU A 132 -21.88 12.06 -4.43
CA GLU A 132 -20.71 11.22 -4.15
C GLU A 132 -19.49 12.10 -3.82
N PRO A 133 -19.35 12.53 -2.55
CA PRO A 133 -18.19 13.29 -2.12
C PRO A 133 -16.88 12.53 -2.35
N PRO A 134 -15.82 13.21 -2.81
CA PRO A 134 -14.56 12.54 -3.10
C PRO A 134 -13.91 12.00 -1.82
N LEU A 135 -13.40 10.77 -1.91
CA LEU A 135 -12.83 10.03 -0.79
C LEU A 135 -11.31 10.13 -0.75
N SER A 136 -10.65 10.42 -1.88
CA SER A 136 -9.20 10.49 -1.93
C SER A 136 -8.66 11.57 -0.99
N PRO A 137 -7.41 11.45 -0.49
CA PRO A 137 -6.83 12.45 0.39
C PRO A 137 -6.79 13.86 -0.21
N LEU A 138 -6.59 13.99 -1.52
CA LEU A 138 -6.60 15.27 -2.24
C LEU A 138 -8.03 15.74 -2.51
N GLY A 139 -8.91 14.84 -2.90
CA GLY A 139 -10.35 15.09 -3.10
C GLY A 139 -11.03 15.64 -1.85
N GLN A 140 -10.75 15.05 -0.68
CA GLN A 140 -11.25 15.54 0.62
C GLN A 140 -10.85 16.98 0.92
N LEU A 141 -9.69 17.44 0.42
CA LEU A 141 -9.24 18.82 0.53
C LEU A 141 -9.96 19.74 -0.45
N ARG A 142 -10.21 19.25 -1.67
CA ARG A 142 -10.93 19.99 -2.73
C ARG A 142 -12.38 20.24 -2.36
N VAL A 143 -13.09 19.21 -1.90
CA VAL A 143 -14.50 19.33 -1.47
C VAL A 143 -14.67 20.13 -0.18
N ARG A 144 -13.57 20.49 0.51
CA ARG A 144 -13.59 21.45 1.63
C ARG A 144 -13.09 22.85 1.25
N GLY A 145 -12.79 23.08 -0.03
CA GLY A 145 -12.28 24.37 -0.52
C GLY A 145 -10.88 24.74 -0.01
N LEU A 146 -10.10 23.77 0.50
CA LEU A 146 -8.78 24.00 1.08
C LEU A 146 -7.66 23.97 0.02
N VAL A 147 -7.85 23.18 -1.03
CA VAL A 147 -6.90 23.01 -2.13
C VAL A 147 -7.64 23.07 -3.46
N PHE A 148 -7.04 23.71 -4.44
CA PHE A 148 -7.54 23.79 -5.81
C PHE A 148 -6.55 23.16 -6.78
N VAL A 149 -7.08 22.60 -7.86
CA VAL A 149 -6.33 21.88 -8.88
C VAL A 149 -6.53 22.56 -10.22
N GLY A 150 -5.46 22.72 -10.98
CA GLY A 150 -5.49 23.31 -12.31
C GLY A 150 -4.13 23.22 -13.00
N ARG A 151 -3.97 23.91 -14.12
CA ARG A 151 -2.69 24.02 -14.83
C ARG A 151 -2.02 25.38 -14.62
N ALA A 152 -0.72 25.37 -14.37
CA ALA A 152 0.08 26.59 -14.22
C ALA A 152 1.44 26.45 -14.93
N PRO A 153 2.01 27.56 -15.43
CA PRO A 153 3.34 27.55 -16.03
C PRO A 153 4.42 27.30 -14.97
N VAL A 154 5.23 26.27 -15.17
CA VAL A 154 6.43 25.94 -14.37
C VAL A 154 7.57 25.68 -15.35
N LYS A 155 8.64 26.50 -15.29
CA LYS A 155 9.81 26.38 -16.18
C LYS A 155 9.40 26.25 -17.67
N ASN A 156 8.57 27.18 -18.15
CA ASN A 156 8.07 27.26 -19.54
C ASN A 156 7.15 26.13 -20.03
N ARG A 157 6.66 25.23 -19.16
CA ARG A 157 5.62 24.25 -19.52
C ARG A 157 4.43 24.34 -18.58
N LEU A 158 3.24 24.00 -19.07
CA LEU A 158 2.03 23.91 -18.24
C LEU A 158 2.02 22.56 -17.51
N TYR A 159 2.03 22.59 -16.18
CA TYR A 159 1.91 21.40 -15.34
C TYR A 159 0.59 21.43 -14.58
N LYS A 160 0.00 20.26 -14.34
CA LYS A 160 -1.06 20.10 -13.35
C LYS A 160 -0.47 20.39 -11.97
N ILE A 161 -1.03 21.35 -11.25
CA ILE A 161 -0.59 21.74 -9.91
C ILE A 161 -1.77 21.69 -8.92
N ALA A 162 -1.43 21.47 -7.66
CA ALA A 162 -2.33 21.70 -6.53
C ALA A 162 -1.87 22.98 -5.80
N VAL A 163 -2.80 23.83 -5.39
CA VAL A 163 -2.52 25.11 -4.73
C VAL A 163 -3.44 25.35 -3.54
N ILE A 164 -2.85 25.83 -2.45
CA ILE A 164 -3.55 26.38 -1.30
C ILE A 164 -3.79 27.88 -1.57
N PRO A 165 -5.03 28.37 -1.47
CA PRO A 165 -5.33 29.80 -1.58
C PRO A 165 -4.50 30.64 -0.63
N ARG A 166 -4.01 31.78 -1.10
CA ARG A 166 -3.08 32.65 -0.36
C ARG A 166 -3.60 33.01 1.02
N GLU A 167 -4.89 33.31 1.13
CA GLU A 167 -5.58 33.70 2.36
C GLU A 167 -5.47 32.62 3.44
N LEU A 168 -5.47 31.35 3.05
CA LEU A 168 -5.44 30.22 3.97
C LEU A 168 -4.01 29.84 4.40
N ARG A 169 -2.98 30.18 3.61
CA ARG A 169 -1.60 29.67 3.85
C ARG A 169 -1.05 30.01 5.23
N LYS A 170 -1.16 31.27 5.65
CA LYS A 170 -0.66 31.72 6.96
C LYS A 170 -1.42 31.04 8.09
N LEU A 171 -2.75 31.07 8.02
CA LEU A 171 -3.63 30.45 9.02
C LEU A 171 -3.37 28.94 9.15
N LEU A 172 -3.27 28.22 8.03
CA LEU A 172 -2.98 26.79 8.02
C LEU A 172 -1.63 26.50 8.66
N LYS A 173 -0.58 27.28 8.34
CA LYS A 173 0.77 27.09 8.91
C LYS A 173 0.79 27.22 10.43
N GLU A 174 -0.01 28.14 10.98
CA GLU A 174 -0.13 28.35 12.43
C GLU A 174 -0.96 27.27 13.12
N ILE A 175 -2.03 26.79 12.49
CA ILE A 175 -2.98 25.85 13.10
C ILE A 175 -2.52 24.39 13.01
N LEU A 176 -1.78 24.02 11.95
CA LEU A 176 -1.44 22.63 11.65
C LEU A 176 -0.70 21.89 12.79
N PRO A 177 0.29 22.48 13.50
CA PRO A 177 0.94 21.83 14.64
C PRO A 177 -0.03 21.49 15.78
N GLU A 178 -0.98 22.39 16.06
CA GLU A 178 -2.01 22.16 17.08
C GLU A 178 -2.96 21.03 16.67
N VAL A 179 -3.31 20.93 15.39
CA VAL A 179 -4.18 19.88 14.85
C VAL A 179 -3.54 18.51 15.00
N TYR A 180 -2.25 18.37 14.66
CA TYR A 180 -1.54 17.10 14.86
C TYR A 180 -1.54 16.66 16.32
N SER A 181 -1.39 17.61 17.26
CA SER A 181 -1.43 17.35 18.70
C SER A 181 -2.83 16.91 19.16
N LEU A 182 -3.89 17.59 18.69
CA LEU A 182 -5.26 17.25 19.04
C LEU A 182 -5.73 15.92 18.44
N LYS A 183 -5.30 15.59 17.22
CA LYS A 183 -5.66 14.33 16.57
C LYS A 183 -5.07 13.13 17.34
N LYS A 184 -3.84 13.26 17.87
CA LYS A 184 -3.25 12.28 18.80
C LYS A 184 -4.12 12.08 20.06
N VAL A 185 -4.79 13.12 20.58
CA VAL A 185 -5.65 13.04 21.77
C VAL A 185 -7.06 12.51 21.44
N SER A 186 -7.65 12.93 20.32
CA SER A 186 -8.98 12.50 19.88
C SER A 186 -9.02 11.02 19.50
N GLU A 187 -7.99 10.52 18.81
CA GLU A 187 -7.84 9.09 18.51
C GLU A 187 -7.77 8.25 19.78
N ARG A 188 -7.06 8.73 20.82
CA ARG A 188 -7.01 8.06 22.14
C ARG A 188 -8.35 8.09 22.89
N LYS A 189 -9.24 9.04 22.59
CA LYS A 189 -10.56 9.18 23.23
C LYS A 189 -11.67 8.40 22.50
N LYS A 190 -11.65 8.33 21.16
CA LYS A 190 -12.65 7.57 20.38
C LYS A 190 -12.68 6.09 20.75
N VAL A 191 -11.53 5.50 21.08
CA VAL A 191 -11.39 4.13 21.59
C VAL A 191 -12.15 3.90 22.92
N LYS A 192 -12.58 4.94 23.63
CA LYS A 192 -13.20 4.83 24.97
C LYS A 192 -14.71 5.07 25.02
N THR A 193 -15.36 5.50 23.94
CA THR A 193 -16.75 5.99 24.00
C THR A 193 -17.59 5.60 22.79
N LYS A 194 -17.96 4.32 22.69
CA LYS A 194 -19.23 3.86 22.09
C LYS A 194 -19.67 2.61 22.85
N LYS A 195 -20.92 2.59 23.33
CA LYS A 195 -21.51 1.43 24.01
C LYS A 195 -22.30 0.60 22.99
N PHE A 196 -22.25 -0.71 23.17
CA PHE A 196 -22.77 -1.76 22.29
C PHE A 196 -24.32 -1.80 22.22
N SER A 197 -24.81 -2.33 21.10
CA SER A 197 -26.19 -2.68 20.77
C SER A 197 -26.41 -4.21 20.87
N PRO A 198 -27.61 -4.70 21.22
CA PRO A 198 -27.89 -6.15 21.38
C PRO A 198 -27.73 -7.03 20.12
N TRP A 199 -27.76 -6.46 18.91
CA TRP A 199 -27.62 -7.21 17.64
C TRP A 199 -26.17 -7.62 17.34
N GLU A 200 -25.18 -7.06 18.06
CA GLU A 200 -23.74 -7.28 17.84
C GLU A 200 -23.21 -8.60 18.45
N GLU A 201 -24.04 -9.39 19.15
CA GLU A 201 -23.62 -10.69 19.72
C GLU A 201 -23.65 -11.81 18.68
N GLU A 202 -24.69 -11.87 17.85
CA GLU A 202 -24.86 -12.89 16.83
C GLU A 202 -23.80 -12.73 15.73
N ASP A 203 -23.63 -11.50 15.22
CA ASP A 203 -22.61 -11.15 14.23
C ASP A 203 -21.17 -11.43 14.74
N TYR A 204 -20.92 -11.21 16.03
CA TYR A 204 -19.62 -11.55 16.62
C TYR A 204 -19.39 -13.07 16.69
N LEU A 205 -20.41 -13.86 17.01
CA LEU A 205 -20.31 -15.31 17.03
C LEU A 205 -20.07 -15.86 15.62
N GLU A 206 -20.69 -15.26 14.60
CA GLU A 206 -20.44 -15.56 13.19
C GLU A 206 -18.98 -15.29 12.82
N LEU A 207 -18.43 -14.13 13.17
CA LEU A 207 -17.01 -13.81 12.97
C LEU A 207 -16.08 -14.84 13.64
N ILE A 208 -16.38 -15.26 14.87
CA ILE A 208 -15.59 -16.29 15.55
C ILE A 208 -15.66 -17.63 14.80
N GLU A 209 -16.81 -18.00 14.26
CA GLU A 209 -16.94 -19.24 13.47
C GLU A 209 -16.26 -19.14 12.11
N GLU A 210 -16.24 -17.96 11.50
CA GLU A 210 -15.46 -17.65 10.30
C GLU A 210 -13.97 -17.88 10.54
N ILE A 211 -13.42 -17.34 11.63
CA ILE A 211 -12.01 -17.53 12.01
C ILE A 211 -11.69 -19.03 12.11
N LYS A 212 -12.52 -19.81 12.83
CA LYS A 212 -12.33 -21.27 12.93
C LYS A 212 -12.38 -21.94 11.56
N THR A 213 -13.32 -21.53 10.72
CA THR A 213 -13.49 -22.08 9.36
C THR A 213 -12.28 -21.76 8.49
N TYR A 214 -11.69 -20.58 8.62
CA TYR A 214 -10.43 -20.23 7.97
C TYR A 214 -9.30 -21.18 8.38
N PHE A 215 -9.10 -21.41 9.69
CA PHE A 215 -8.05 -22.31 10.18
C PHE A 215 -8.29 -23.79 9.82
N LYS A 216 -9.55 -24.24 9.71
CA LYS A 216 -9.89 -25.59 9.22
C LYS A 216 -9.39 -25.88 7.80
N LYS A 217 -9.16 -24.85 6.96
CA LYS A 217 -8.59 -25.03 5.62
C LYS A 217 -7.11 -25.45 5.65
N TYR A 218 -6.44 -25.27 6.79
CA TYR A 218 -5.00 -25.44 6.97
C TYR A 218 -4.63 -26.52 8.00
N VAL A 219 -5.53 -27.48 8.28
CA VAL A 219 -5.38 -28.50 9.34
C VAL A 219 -4.07 -29.30 9.25
N ASP A 220 -3.51 -29.46 8.05
CA ASP A 220 -2.25 -30.19 7.81
C ASP A 220 -1.01 -29.29 7.63
N GLN A 221 -1.13 -27.97 7.88
CA GLN A 221 -0.02 -27.01 7.69
C GLN A 221 0.44 -26.43 9.03
N ASP A 222 1.76 -26.38 9.22
CA ASP A 222 2.40 -25.77 10.38
C ASP A 222 2.35 -24.23 10.24
N LEU A 223 1.24 -23.63 10.68
CA LEU A 223 1.04 -22.18 10.63
C LEU A 223 1.81 -21.47 11.75
N PHE A 224 2.34 -20.27 11.44
CA PHE A 224 3.00 -19.40 12.43
C PHE A 224 2.06 -18.91 13.54
N LEU A 225 0.76 -18.84 13.25
CA LEU A 225 -0.31 -18.46 14.15
C LEU A 225 -1.32 -19.59 14.23
N ARG A 226 -1.81 -19.88 15.43
CA ARG A 226 -2.84 -20.89 15.67
C ARG A 226 -4.20 -20.23 15.91
N GLU A 227 -5.25 -20.96 15.57
CA GLU A 227 -6.65 -20.53 15.78
C GLU A 227 -6.91 -20.02 17.19
N ASN A 228 -6.46 -20.75 18.22
CA ASN A 228 -6.66 -20.40 19.62
C ASN A 228 -5.90 -19.12 20.03
N GLN A 229 -4.84 -18.74 19.34
CA GLN A 229 -4.11 -17.50 19.59
C GLN A 229 -4.88 -16.31 19.03
N VAL A 230 -5.36 -16.43 17.79
CA VAL A 230 -6.12 -15.36 17.13
C VAL A 230 -7.47 -15.16 17.79
N THR A 231 -8.23 -16.24 18.05
CA THR A 231 -9.55 -16.15 18.71
C THR A 231 -9.45 -15.52 20.10
N ARG A 232 -8.42 -15.87 20.91
CA ARG A 232 -8.17 -15.20 22.20
C ARG A 232 -7.86 -13.72 22.04
N PHE A 233 -7.07 -13.35 21.02
CA PHE A 233 -6.78 -11.95 20.75
C PHE A 233 -8.04 -11.17 20.38
N ILE A 234 -8.86 -11.68 19.45
CA ILE A 234 -10.14 -11.09 19.04
C ILE A 234 -11.11 -10.96 20.22
N GLN A 235 -11.22 -12.00 21.05
CA GLN A 235 -11.99 -11.95 22.30
C GLN A 235 -11.49 -10.87 23.27
N SER A 236 -10.17 -10.63 23.32
CA SER A 236 -9.60 -9.57 24.15
C SER A 236 -10.00 -8.16 23.67
N LEU A 237 -10.12 -7.97 22.35
CA LEU A 237 -10.59 -6.71 21.76
C LEU A 237 -12.05 -6.48 22.08
N ARG A 238 -12.87 -7.53 22.01
CA ARG A 238 -14.27 -7.48 22.45
C ARG A 238 -14.40 -7.08 23.91
N LYS A 239 -13.62 -7.70 24.81
CA LYS A 239 -13.59 -7.34 26.24
C LYS A 239 -13.17 -5.90 26.50
N LYS A 240 -12.41 -5.28 25.58
CA LYS A 240 -12.03 -3.86 25.61
C LYS A 240 -13.11 -2.94 25.04
N ASN A 241 -14.28 -3.48 24.66
CA ASN A 241 -15.40 -2.77 24.06
C ASN A 241 -15.06 -2.06 22.73
N LEU A 242 -14.25 -2.68 21.85
CA LEU A 242 -14.05 -2.19 20.49
C LEU A 242 -15.28 -2.49 19.61
N PRO A 243 -15.75 -1.57 18.74
CA PRO A 243 -16.86 -1.82 17.82
C PRO A 243 -16.65 -3.07 16.96
N LEU A 244 -17.73 -3.78 16.61
CA LEU A 244 -17.64 -5.01 15.83
C LEU A 244 -16.97 -4.77 14.47
N GLU A 245 -17.27 -3.66 13.80
CA GLU A 245 -16.66 -3.32 12.51
C GLU A 245 -15.16 -3.08 12.63
N GLU A 246 -14.69 -2.57 13.78
CA GLU A 246 -13.25 -2.44 14.04
C GLU A 246 -12.61 -3.80 14.32
N ILE A 247 -13.32 -4.71 15.01
CA ILE A 247 -12.84 -6.07 15.29
C ILE A 247 -12.77 -6.90 13.99
N ASP A 248 -13.80 -6.82 13.16
CA ASP A 248 -13.87 -7.44 11.85
C ASP A 248 -12.73 -6.96 10.95
N GLN A 249 -12.52 -5.64 10.91
CA GLN A 249 -11.40 -5.07 10.17
C GLN A 249 -10.03 -5.52 10.71
N VAL A 250 -9.89 -5.73 12.02
CA VAL A 250 -8.66 -6.28 12.61
C VAL A 250 -8.46 -7.73 12.18
N TRP A 251 -9.53 -8.52 12.09
CA TRP A 251 -9.46 -9.89 11.59
C TRP A 251 -8.98 -9.92 10.13
N GLU A 252 -9.54 -9.09 9.24
CA GLU A 252 -9.08 -8.99 7.84
C GLU A 252 -7.57 -8.65 7.75
N ASP A 253 -7.10 -7.68 8.55
CA ASP A 253 -5.69 -7.29 8.58
C ASP A 253 -4.78 -8.44 9.07
N ILE A 254 -5.25 -9.22 10.05
CA ILE A 254 -4.54 -10.40 10.57
C ILE A 254 -4.54 -11.54 9.57
N GLN A 255 -5.67 -11.80 8.91
CA GLN A 255 -5.79 -12.83 7.89
C GLN A 255 -4.80 -12.57 6.75
N CYS A 256 -4.75 -11.33 6.24
CA CYS A 256 -3.77 -10.93 5.23
C CYS A 256 -2.33 -11.20 5.69
N PHE A 257 -2.04 -10.98 6.97
CA PHE A 257 -0.72 -11.25 7.53
C PHE A 257 -0.43 -12.75 7.68
N ILE A 258 -1.42 -13.57 8.03
CA ILE A 258 -1.28 -15.04 8.06
C ILE A 258 -0.96 -15.57 6.66
N ASP A 259 -1.71 -15.12 5.66
CA ASP A 259 -1.47 -15.50 4.26
C ASP A 259 -0.05 -15.07 3.82
N PHE A 260 0.35 -13.83 4.14
CA PHE A 260 1.72 -13.37 3.89
C PHE A 260 2.78 -14.24 4.55
N ALA A 261 2.59 -14.56 5.84
CA ALA A 261 3.51 -15.42 6.56
C ALA A 261 3.57 -16.80 5.88
N GLN A 262 2.44 -17.36 5.48
CA GLN A 262 2.41 -18.69 4.88
C GLN A 262 3.08 -18.74 3.50
N TYR A 263 2.83 -17.74 2.64
CA TYR A 263 3.31 -17.74 1.27
C TYR A 263 4.71 -17.12 1.08
N PHE A 264 5.18 -16.29 2.02
CA PHE A 264 6.41 -15.49 1.81
C PHE A 264 7.52 -15.74 2.85
N SER A 265 7.32 -16.64 3.82
CA SER A 265 8.27 -16.83 4.92
C SER A 265 8.99 -18.19 4.96
N PHE A 266 9.31 -18.76 3.79
CA PHE A 266 9.94 -20.08 3.64
C PHE A 266 11.20 -20.34 4.48
N THR A 267 11.92 -19.30 4.91
CA THR A 267 13.13 -19.41 5.76
C THR A 267 12.89 -19.13 7.24
N LYS A 268 11.67 -18.74 7.63
CA LYS A 268 11.34 -18.32 9.00
C LYS A 268 10.78 -19.53 9.76
N LYS A 269 11.13 -19.65 11.04
CA LYS A 269 10.68 -20.71 11.94
C LYS A 269 9.71 -20.21 13.00
N SER A 270 9.72 -18.90 13.26
CA SER A 270 8.76 -18.25 14.15
C SER A 270 8.43 -16.83 13.69
N LEU A 271 7.42 -16.23 14.33
CA LEU A 271 7.06 -14.82 14.15
C LEU A 271 8.21 -13.86 14.50
N GLU A 272 9.15 -14.28 15.35
CA GLU A 272 10.29 -13.46 15.78
C GLU A 272 11.39 -13.34 14.71
N ASP A 273 11.34 -14.21 13.70
CA ASP A 273 12.30 -14.19 12.60
C ASP A 273 11.98 -13.10 11.58
N PHE A 274 10.77 -12.53 11.61
CA PHE A 274 10.39 -11.41 10.75
C PHE A 274 11.18 -10.16 11.10
N LYS A 275 11.73 -9.52 10.07
CA LYS A 275 12.54 -8.31 10.17
C LYS A 275 11.77 -7.11 9.64
N VAL A 276 12.25 -5.92 9.99
CA VAL A 276 11.66 -4.64 9.60
C VAL A 276 11.31 -4.55 8.10
N TRP A 277 12.17 -5.08 7.23
CA TRP A 277 11.93 -5.07 5.78
C TRP A 277 10.86 -6.06 5.30
N ASP A 278 10.63 -7.16 6.03
CA ASP A 278 9.54 -8.11 5.70
C ASP A 278 8.19 -7.40 5.83
N PHE A 279 7.99 -6.64 6.90
CA PHE A 279 6.78 -5.82 7.09
C PHE A 279 6.67 -4.70 6.05
N SER A 280 7.81 -4.11 5.63
CA SER A 280 7.79 -3.14 4.53
C SER A 280 7.41 -3.79 3.20
N TYR A 281 7.85 -5.02 2.94
CA TYR A 281 7.46 -5.77 1.74
C TYR A 281 5.97 -6.12 1.79
N PHE A 282 5.50 -6.63 2.93
CA PHE A 282 4.11 -7.00 3.18
C PHE A 282 3.14 -5.87 2.77
N VAL A 283 3.31 -4.67 3.32
CA VAL A 283 2.39 -3.56 3.06
C VAL A 283 2.61 -2.84 1.73
N SER A 284 3.83 -2.89 1.16
CA SER A 284 4.14 -2.13 -0.06
C SER A 284 4.11 -2.93 -1.35
N LYS A 285 4.08 -4.27 -1.25
CA LYS A 285 4.07 -5.19 -2.39
C LYS A 285 3.05 -6.31 -2.22
N PHE A 286 3.11 -7.10 -1.14
CA PHE A 286 2.25 -8.29 -1.01
C PHE A 286 0.76 -7.93 -1.02
N ILE A 287 0.32 -7.03 -0.13
CA ILE A 287 -1.10 -6.63 -0.09
C ILE A 287 -1.57 -6.03 -1.43
N PRO A 288 -0.85 -5.05 -2.02
CA PRO A 288 -1.19 -4.53 -3.36
C PRO A 288 -0.99 -5.49 -4.55
N GLN A 289 -0.58 -6.74 -4.33
CA GLN A 289 -0.47 -7.74 -5.39
C GLN A 289 -1.55 -8.81 -5.23
N GLU A 290 -1.81 -9.23 -4.00
CA GLU A 290 -2.74 -10.32 -3.70
C GLU A 290 -4.19 -9.82 -3.44
N TYR A 291 -4.37 -8.62 -2.89
CA TYR A 291 -5.68 -8.13 -2.42
C TYR A 291 -6.15 -6.82 -3.05
N GLY A 292 -5.40 -6.25 -4.01
CA GLY A 292 -5.83 -5.05 -4.73
C GLY A 292 -4.86 -4.67 -5.84
N GLU A 293 -5.26 -3.77 -6.74
CA GLU A 293 -4.38 -3.25 -7.81
C GLU A 293 -3.67 -1.93 -7.43
N SER A 294 -4.11 -1.28 -6.34
CA SER A 294 -3.64 0.05 -5.92
C SER A 294 -2.78 -0.01 -4.64
N ALA A 295 -1.85 0.95 -4.52
CA ALA A 295 -0.96 1.02 -3.36
C ALA A 295 -1.70 1.54 -2.12
N LEU A 296 -1.49 0.87 -0.98
CA LEU A 296 -2.07 1.28 0.31
C LEU A 296 -1.69 2.72 0.66
N ASN A 297 -2.66 3.44 1.22
CA ASN A 297 -2.47 4.76 1.77
C ASN A 297 -1.87 4.70 3.19
N TYR A 298 -1.49 5.85 3.74
CA TYR A 298 -0.82 5.94 5.03
C TYR A 298 -1.66 5.41 6.20
N GLU A 299 -2.97 5.70 6.23
CA GLU A 299 -3.83 5.27 7.34
C GLU A 299 -4.11 3.78 7.28
N GLU A 300 -4.30 3.22 6.08
CA GLU A 300 -4.40 1.76 5.86
C GLU A 300 -3.12 1.07 6.32
N THR A 301 -1.95 1.50 5.82
CA THR A 301 -0.65 0.93 6.19
C THR A 301 -0.41 1.02 7.70
N ARG A 302 -0.74 2.15 8.31
CA ARG A 302 -0.61 2.37 9.74
C ARG A 302 -1.55 1.45 10.52
N ARG A 303 -2.82 1.36 10.13
CA ARG A 303 -3.83 0.49 10.77
C ARG A 303 -3.37 -0.95 10.76
N ILE A 304 -3.03 -1.48 9.58
CA ILE A 304 -2.58 -2.86 9.38
C ILE A 304 -1.38 -3.17 10.28
N LEU A 305 -0.32 -2.36 10.23
CA LEU A 305 0.87 -2.59 11.05
C LEU A 305 0.58 -2.47 12.55
N GLN A 306 -0.32 -1.57 12.97
CA GLN A 306 -0.71 -1.42 14.37
C GLN A 306 -1.56 -2.60 14.88
N ASN A 307 -2.44 -3.13 14.04
CA ASN A 307 -3.25 -4.32 14.35
C ASN A 307 -2.35 -5.54 14.53
N ILE A 308 -1.40 -5.76 13.61
CA ILE A 308 -0.40 -6.82 13.71
C ILE A 308 0.49 -6.63 14.95
N ALA A 309 0.94 -5.40 15.22
CA ALA A 309 1.72 -5.12 16.43
C ALA A 309 0.94 -5.41 17.72
N SER A 310 -0.36 -5.14 17.73
CA SER A 310 -1.24 -5.43 18.86
C SER A 310 -1.39 -6.95 19.07
N LEU A 311 -1.49 -7.72 17.98
CA LEU A 311 -1.44 -9.18 18.03
C LEU A 311 -0.10 -9.67 18.61
N TYR A 312 1.04 -9.22 18.08
CA TYR A 312 2.37 -9.58 18.61
C TYR A 312 2.50 -9.27 20.10
N HIS A 313 2.01 -8.10 20.52
CA HIS A 313 2.01 -7.72 21.93
C HIS A 313 1.19 -8.67 22.79
N SER A 314 -0.01 -9.03 22.35
CA SER A 314 -0.86 -10.01 23.04
C SER A 314 -0.20 -11.39 23.14
N LEU A 315 0.49 -11.85 22.09
CA LEU A 315 1.22 -13.12 22.12
C LEU A 315 2.40 -13.07 23.10
N LYS A 316 3.08 -11.93 23.17
CA LYS A 316 4.17 -11.69 24.11
C LYS A 316 3.68 -11.68 25.55
N GLU A 317 2.57 -11.00 25.85
CA GLU A 317 1.95 -11.00 27.18
C GLU A 317 1.52 -12.41 27.62
N ALA A 318 1.08 -13.24 26.67
CA ALA A 318 0.76 -14.64 26.91
C ALA A 318 1.99 -15.57 27.01
N GLY A 319 3.20 -15.06 26.80
CA GLY A 319 4.45 -15.84 26.82
C GLY A 319 4.68 -16.73 25.60
N GLU A 320 3.95 -16.51 24.51
CA GLU A 320 3.98 -17.34 23.30
C GLU A 320 5.07 -16.92 22.30
N ILE A 321 5.50 -15.65 22.39
CA ILE A 321 6.71 -15.14 21.73
C ILE A 321 7.55 -14.38 22.76
N LYS A 322 8.87 -14.30 22.55
CA LYS A 322 9.75 -13.62 23.52
C LYS A 322 9.70 -12.11 23.37
N ASN A 323 9.58 -11.61 22.14
CA ASN A 323 9.56 -10.17 21.89
C ASN A 323 8.80 -9.75 20.63
N ASP A 324 8.31 -8.51 20.65
CA ASP A 324 7.61 -7.82 19.57
C ASP A 324 8.47 -6.70 18.94
N THR A 325 9.79 -6.75 19.14
CA THR A 325 10.69 -5.62 18.85
C THR A 325 10.73 -5.26 17.37
N GLU A 326 10.75 -6.25 16.48
CA GLU A 326 10.92 -6.02 15.04
C GLU A 326 9.68 -5.38 14.41
N ILE A 327 8.46 -5.75 14.83
CA ILE A 327 7.24 -5.08 14.37
C ILE A 327 7.14 -3.64 14.90
N GLN A 328 7.56 -3.39 16.15
CA GLN A 328 7.62 -2.02 16.69
C GLN A 328 8.64 -1.16 15.94
N LYS A 329 9.82 -1.71 15.64
CA LYS A 329 10.81 -1.07 14.76
C LYS A 329 10.21 -0.81 13.37
N ALA A 330 9.50 -1.76 12.78
CA ALA A 330 8.84 -1.61 11.50
C ALA A 330 7.87 -0.43 11.49
N ILE A 331 6.99 -0.31 12.49
CA ILE A 331 6.11 0.85 12.64
C ILE A 331 6.92 2.15 12.65
N SER A 332 7.96 2.27 13.49
CA SER A 332 8.75 3.51 13.59
C SER A 332 9.55 3.85 12.32
N CYS A 333 9.95 2.82 11.56
CA CYS A 333 10.75 2.98 10.35
C CYS A 333 9.90 3.25 9.11
N ILE A 334 8.72 2.62 9.01
CA ILE A 334 7.81 2.68 7.86
C ILE A 334 6.83 3.84 8.02
N ILE A 335 6.22 3.99 9.20
CA ILE A 335 5.19 5.01 9.49
C ILE A 335 5.87 6.24 10.09
N LYS A 336 6.09 7.27 9.28
CA LYS A 336 6.69 8.53 9.74
C LYS A 336 5.62 9.50 10.21
N GLU A 337 5.91 10.25 11.28
CA GLU A 337 4.97 11.22 11.87
C GLU A 337 4.53 12.33 10.90
N ASP A 338 5.29 12.55 9.82
CA ASP A 338 4.92 13.47 8.76
C ASP A 338 3.79 12.96 7.87
N GLY A 339 3.38 11.69 7.96
CA GLY A 339 2.34 11.11 7.10
C GLY A 339 2.90 10.42 5.84
N LYS A 340 4.23 10.24 5.75
CA LYS A 340 4.86 9.45 4.69
C LYS A 340 4.98 7.98 5.08
N ILE A 341 4.83 7.13 4.06
CA ILE A 341 5.22 5.72 4.13
C ILE A 341 6.64 5.62 3.61
N ASN A 342 7.57 5.26 4.49
CA ASN A 342 8.94 5.00 4.11
C ASN A 342 9.11 3.52 3.72
N LYS A 343 9.53 3.27 2.47
CA LYS A 343 9.76 1.90 1.97
C LYS A 343 11.18 1.47 2.33
N ILE A 344 11.28 0.40 3.11
CA ILE A 344 12.55 -0.18 3.51
C ILE A 344 12.93 -1.25 2.48
N PRO A 345 14.04 -1.08 1.76
CA PRO A 345 14.43 -2.04 0.75
C PRO A 345 14.77 -3.38 1.39
N PHE A 346 14.42 -4.46 0.69
CA PHE A 346 14.89 -5.80 1.03
C PHE A 346 16.43 -5.81 0.94
N PRO A 347 17.15 -6.45 1.89
CA PRO A 347 18.59 -6.55 1.81
C PRO A 347 18.98 -7.24 0.48
N PRO A 348 20.07 -6.80 -0.18
CA PRO A 348 20.47 -7.41 -1.44
C PRO A 348 20.76 -8.90 -1.20
N PRO A 349 20.20 -9.81 -2.02
CA PRO A 349 20.39 -11.25 -1.82
C PRO A 349 21.87 -11.61 -1.92
N LYS A 350 22.35 -12.51 -1.07
CA LYS A 350 23.73 -13.00 -1.04
C LYS A 350 23.90 -14.28 -1.86
N GLY A 351 22.81 -14.93 -2.24
CA GLY A 351 22.81 -16.15 -3.04
C GLY A 351 21.99 -17.29 -2.43
N PRO A 352 22.29 -17.75 -1.22
CA PRO A 352 21.66 -18.95 -0.67
C PRO A 352 20.20 -18.75 -0.26
N GLU A 353 19.73 -17.51 -0.14
CA GLU A 353 18.38 -17.23 0.33
C GLU A 353 17.32 -17.87 -0.60
N ILE A 354 16.39 -18.61 0.00
CA ILE A 354 15.26 -19.24 -0.68
C ILE A 354 14.39 -18.15 -1.31
N LEU A 355 14.09 -18.33 -2.59
CA LEU A 355 13.31 -17.42 -3.41
C LEU A 355 11.91 -17.97 -3.66
N VAL A 356 11.78 -19.25 -4.03
CA VAL A 356 10.49 -19.87 -4.33
C VAL A 356 10.49 -21.34 -3.94
N LYS A 357 9.33 -21.78 -3.45
CA LYS A 357 9.00 -23.17 -3.14
C LYS A 357 8.07 -23.71 -4.24
N VAL A 358 8.42 -24.83 -4.84
CA VAL A 358 7.61 -25.51 -5.86
C VAL A 358 7.23 -26.89 -5.34
N SER A 359 5.93 -27.12 -5.17
CA SER A 359 5.37 -28.43 -4.80
C SER A 359 5.06 -29.22 -6.07
N PRO A 360 5.77 -30.32 -6.38
CA PRO A 360 5.53 -31.11 -7.59
C PRO A 360 4.18 -31.82 -7.50
N SER A 361 3.42 -31.89 -8.60
CA SER A 361 2.06 -32.46 -8.66
C SER A 361 1.93 -33.91 -8.16
N HIS A 362 3.04 -34.66 -8.10
CA HIS A 362 3.09 -36.05 -7.64
C HIS A 362 4.29 -36.34 -6.70
N GLY A 363 4.91 -35.31 -6.12
CA GLY A 363 6.06 -35.45 -5.23
C GLY A 363 5.69 -35.25 -3.76
N LYS A 364 6.22 -36.07 -2.85
CA LYS A 364 6.08 -35.88 -1.39
C LYS A 364 6.97 -34.77 -0.83
N GLU A 365 7.94 -34.29 -1.60
CA GLU A 365 8.93 -33.30 -1.13
C GLU A 365 8.91 -32.05 -1.99
N ASP A 366 8.83 -30.92 -1.31
CA ASP A 366 8.93 -29.60 -1.90
C ASP A 366 10.34 -29.31 -2.44
N VAL A 367 10.41 -28.62 -3.57
CA VAL A 367 11.67 -28.18 -4.17
C VAL A 367 11.84 -26.69 -3.94
N TYR A 368 12.96 -26.33 -3.33
CA TYR A 368 13.29 -24.93 -3.01
C TYR A 368 14.33 -24.40 -4.01
N PHE A 369 14.00 -23.27 -4.64
CA PHE A 369 14.91 -22.51 -5.48
C PHE A 369 15.43 -21.30 -4.72
N THR A 370 16.73 -21.07 -4.80
CA THR A 370 17.48 -20.00 -4.13
C THR A 370 17.80 -18.85 -5.09
N ASN A 371 18.34 -17.75 -4.58
CA ASN A 371 18.86 -16.68 -5.44
C ASN A 371 20.04 -17.15 -6.31
N ASN A 372 20.88 -18.06 -5.82
CA ASN A 372 21.94 -18.71 -6.61
C ASN A 372 21.34 -19.51 -7.79
N ASP A 373 20.21 -20.18 -7.56
CA ASP A 373 19.48 -20.91 -8.61
C ASP A 373 18.94 -19.94 -9.67
N LEU A 374 18.32 -18.82 -9.26
CA LEU A 374 17.87 -17.77 -10.17
C LEU A 374 19.03 -17.20 -11.00
N TRP A 375 20.14 -16.82 -10.37
CA TRP A 375 21.28 -16.23 -11.08
C TRP A 375 21.90 -17.21 -12.08
N SER A 376 22.00 -18.48 -11.70
CA SER A 376 22.47 -19.54 -12.57
C SER A 376 21.53 -19.73 -13.76
N ALA A 377 20.20 -19.74 -13.54
CA ALA A 377 19.20 -19.84 -14.60
C ALA A 377 19.23 -18.64 -15.56
N ILE A 378 19.40 -17.41 -15.04
CA ILE A 378 19.55 -16.19 -15.87
C ILE A 378 20.77 -16.34 -16.78
N VAL A 379 21.93 -16.71 -16.23
CA VAL A 379 23.16 -16.81 -17.01
C VAL A 379 23.07 -17.93 -18.03
N LEU A 380 22.55 -19.09 -17.64
CA LEU A 380 22.31 -20.22 -18.52
C LEU A 380 21.40 -19.84 -19.71
N HIS A 381 20.31 -19.13 -19.45
CA HIS A 381 19.38 -18.71 -20.49
C HIS A 381 19.99 -17.65 -21.42
N LEU A 382 20.60 -16.60 -20.85
CA LEU A 382 21.09 -15.45 -21.64
C LEU A 382 22.42 -15.68 -22.36
N HIS A 383 23.35 -16.40 -21.75
CA HIS A 383 24.70 -16.57 -22.29
C HIS A 383 24.91 -17.92 -22.98
N TYR A 384 24.10 -18.93 -22.65
CA TYR A 384 24.27 -20.29 -23.16
C TYR A 384 23.02 -20.85 -23.84
N ASN A 385 21.93 -20.07 -23.97
CA ASN A 385 20.69 -20.49 -24.60
C ASN A 385 20.17 -21.85 -24.07
N GLU A 386 20.25 -22.03 -22.75
CA GLU A 386 19.87 -23.28 -22.05
C GLU A 386 20.75 -24.51 -22.31
N ASP A 387 21.92 -24.32 -22.93
CA ASP A 387 22.94 -25.36 -23.07
C ASP A 387 23.74 -25.54 -21.78
N TRP A 388 23.29 -26.50 -20.97
CA TRP A 388 23.94 -26.91 -19.73
C TRP A 388 25.38 -27.39 -19.93
N GLU A 389 25.64 -28.13 -21.01
CA GLU A 389 26.95 -28.76 -21.25
C GLU A 389 28.00 -27.70 -21.62
N SER A 390 27.60 -26.72 -22.44
CA SER A 390 28.47 -25.58 -22.77
C SER A 390 28.84 -24.75 -21.52
N MET A 391 27.88 -24.50 -20.63
CA MET A 391 28.12 -23.76 -19.39
C MET A 391 29.01 -24.53 -18.41
N ILE A 392 28.80 -25.85 -18.27
CA ILE A 392 29.64 -26.72 -17.42
C ILE A 392 31.05 -26.81 -17.99
N SER A 393 31.20 -27.02 -19.30
CA SER A 393 32.50 -27.07 -19.97
C SER A 393 33.29 -25.78 -19.75
N GLU A 394 32.63 -24.62 -19.74
CA GLU A 394 33.31 -23.36 -19.46
C GLU A 394 33.85 -23.26 -18.02
N LEU A 395 33.14 -23.83 -17.04
CA LEU A 395 33.61 -23.88 -15.66
C LEU A 395 34.79 -24.86 -15.46
N GLU A 396 34.89 -25.90 -16.29
CA GLU A 396 35.99 -26.88 -16.28
C GLU A 396 37.26 -26.37 -16.96
N LYS A 397 37.14 -25.37 -17.86
CA LYS A 397 38.29 -24.79 -18.54
C LYS A 397 39.24 -24.17 -17.51
N LYS A 398 40.47 -24.70 -17.42
CA LYS A 398 41.58 -24.09 -16.67
C LYS A 398 42.03 -22.79 -17.35
N LYS A 399 41.27 -21.71 -17.16
CA LYS A 399 41.68 -20.36 -17.58
C LYS A 399 42.66 -19.77 -16.55
N THR A 400 43.79 -19.23 -17.02
CA THR A 400 44.78 -18.53 -16.20
C THR A 400 44.49 -17.02 -16.15
N GLY A 401 44.77 -16.36 -15.03
CA GLY A 401 44.62 -14.89 -14.89
C GLY A 401 43.17 -14.37 -14.84
N GLU A 402 42.94 -13.17 -15.40
CA GLU A 402 41.66 -12.41 -15.34
C GLU A 402 40.45 -13.11 -15.97
N GLN A 403 40.66 -14.18 -16.74
CA GLN A 403 39.61 -14.95 -17.38
C GLN A 403 39.11 -16.14 -16.53
N ARG A 404 39.66 -16.34 -15.33
CA ARG A 404 39.24 -17.42 -14.43
C ARG A 404 37.92 -17.08 -13.75
N ILE A 405 36.90 -17.93 -13.95
CA ILE A 405 35.64 -17.84 -13.21
C ILE A 405 35.94 -18.14 -11.71
N PRO A 406 35.59 -17.24 -10.78
CA PRO A 406 35.79 -17.50 -9.36
C PRO A 406 34.91 -18.66 -8.88
N ASP A 407 35.49 -19.54 -8.06
CA ASP A 407 34.83 -20.72 -7.47
C ASP A 407 34.14 -21.63 -8.50
N ALA A 408 34.78 -21.81 -9.67
CA ALA A 408 34.23 -22.55 -10.79
C ALA A 408 33.73 -23.96 -10.41
N GLU A 409 34.49 -24.72 -9.61
CA GLU A 409 34.08 -26.05 -9.13
C GLU A 409 32.80 -26.01 -8.29
N ARG A 410 32.67 -25.03 -7.38
CA ARG A 410 31.45 -24.88 -6.55
C ARG A 410 30.25 -24.47 -7.39
N LYS A 411 30.45 -23.56 -8.35
CA LYS A 411 29.40 -23.14 -9.31
C LYS A 411 28.97 -24.31 -10.20
N LYS A 412 29.90 -25.17 -10.61
CA LYS A 412 29.60 -26.39 -11.37
C LYS A 412 28.76 -27.35 -10.53
N GLU A 413 29.15 -27.62 -9.29
CA GLU A 413 28.38 -28.46 -8.38
C GLU A 413 26.96 -27.89 -8.16
N HIS A 414 26.84 -26.57 -8.00
CA HIS A 414 25.57 -25.88 -7.89
C HIS A 414 24.69 -26.02 -9.14
N LEU A 415 25.26 -25.84 -10.34
CA LEU A 415 24.55 -26.02 -11.61
C LEU A 415 24.03 -27.44 -11.79
N LEU A 416 24.82 -28.45 -11.42
CA LEU A 416 24.37 -29.84 -11.46
C LEU A 416 23.17 -30.06 -10.52
N LYS A 417 23.21 -29.51 -9.30
CA LYS A 417 22.08 -29.56 -8.37
C LYS A 417 20.85 -28.83 -8.94
N LEU A 418 21.03 -27.65 -9.53
CA LEU A 418 19.94 -26.90 -10.17
C LEU A 418 19.31 -27.68 -11.33
N ARG A 419 20.12 -28.34 -12.17
CA ARG A 419 19.63 -29.18 -13.27
C ARG A 419 18.71 -30.30 -12.75
N GLU A 420 19.09 -30.95 -11.65
CA GLU A 420 18.27 -31.98 -11.01
C GLU A 420 16.98 -31.40 -10.39
N LYS A 421 17.04 -30.21 -9.75
CA LYS A 421 15.84 -29.50 -9.27
C LYS A 421 14.85 -29.21 -10.41
N ILE A 422 15.34 -28.68 -11.53
CA ILE A 422 14.52 -28.33 -12.70
C ILE A 422 13.87 -29.58 -13.30
N LYS A 423 14.61 -30.70 -13.41
CA LYS A 423 14.05 -31.99 -13.83
C LYS A 423 12.97 -32.50 -12.86
N LYS A 424 13.22 -32.47 -11.54
CA LYS A 424 12.25 -32.90 -10.51
C LYS A 424 10.94 -32.11 -10.59
N CYS A 425 11.02 -30.82 -10.90
CA CYS A 425 9.86 -29.94 -11.08
C CYS A 425 9.21 -30.00 -12.47
N LYS A 426 9.75 -30.79 -13.42
CA LYS A 426 9.31 -30.82 -14.83
C LYS A 426 9.19 -29.41 -15.45
N THR A 427 10.14 -28.53 -15.14
CA THR A 427 10.18 -27.15 -15.62
C THR A 427 11.40 -26.90 -16.51
N THR A 428 11.57 -25.69 -17.02
CA THR A 428 12.78 -25.23 -17.74
C THR A 428 13.34 -23.98 -17.06
N PRO A 429 14.63 -23.64 -17.30
CA PRO A 429 15.17 -22.34 -16.87
C PRO A 429 14.28 -21.18 -17.35
N TYR A 430 13.88 -21.16 -18.62
CA TYR A 430 12.96 -20.16 -19.16
C TYR A 430 11.65 -20.06 -18.36
N ASN A 431 10.98 -21.18 -18.08
CA ASN A 431 9.73 -21.17 -17.33
C ASN A 431 9.91 -20.60 -15.92
N LEU A 432 11.03 -20.93 -15.26
CA LEU A 432 11.38 -20.36 -13.97
C LEU A 432 11.59 -18.83 -14.06
N LEU A 433 12.24 -18.34 -15.11
CA LEU A 433 12.44 -16.91 -15.35
C LEU A 433 11.14 -16.18 -15.71
N CYS A 434 10.23 -16.82 -16.47
CA CYS A 434 8.91 -16.26 -16.77
C CYS A 434 8.05 -16.11 -15.52
N TYR A 435 8.18 -17.06 -14.57
CA TYR A 435 7.49 -16.99 -13.29
C TYR A 435 8.08 -15.87 -12.41
N LEU A 436 9.40 -15.81 -12.27
CA LEU A 436 10.08 -14.88 -11.37
C LEU A 436 10.23 -13.45 -11.91
N LYS A 437 10.19 -13.28 -13.24
CA LYS A 437 10.28 -11.99 -13.95
C LYS A 437 11.44 -11.11 -13.45
N PRO A 438 12.70 -11.57 -13.56
CA PRO A 438 13.84 -10.85 -13.03
C PRO A 438 13.99 -9.47 -13.68
N THR A 439 14.29 -8.48 -12.86
CA THR A 439 14.57 -7.11 -13.28
C THR A 439 15.92 -7.01 -13.98
N ARG A 440 16.11 -5.94 -14.76
CA ARG A 440 17.41 -5.63 -15.39
C ARG A 440 18.58 -5.62 -14.39
N LYS A 441 18.36 -5.11 -13.17
CA LYS A 441 19.38 -5.09 -12.11
C LYS A 441 19.75 -6.49 -11.64
N GLU A 442 18.78 -7.40 -11.56
CA GLU A 442 19.04 -8.79 -11.19
C GLU A 442 19.78 -9.54 -12.30
N ILE A 443 19.48 -9.24 -13.56
CA ILE A 443 20.22 -9.76 -14.70
C ILE A 443 21.69 -9.32 -14.65
N GLU A 444 21.94 -8.02 -14.50
CA GLU A 444 23.29 -7.46 -14.38
C GLU A 444 24.05 -8.07 -13.19
N LYS A 445 23.35 -8.26 -12.05
CA LYS A 445 23.90 -8.90 -10.86
C LYS A 445 24.23 -10.37 -11.10
N ALA A 446 23.37 -11.14 -11.75
CA ALA A 446 23.59 -12.55 -12.04
C ALA A 446 24.84 -12.76 -12.91
N THR A 447 24.98 -11.97 -13.98
CA THR A 447 26.17 -12.00 -14.84
C THR A 447 27.43 -11.62 -14.06
N LYS A 448 27.37 -10.56 -13.23
CA LYS A 448 28.51 -10.17 -12.39
C LYS A 448 28.87 -11.25 -11.37
N TRP A 449 27.88 -11.82 -10.70
CA TRP A 449 28.06 -12.89 -9.72
C TRP A 449 28.75 -14.10 -10.35
N PHE A 450 28.29 -14.52 -11.53
CA PHE A 450 28.84 -15.69 -12.21
C PHE A 450 30.29 -15.48 -12.65
N TYR A 451 30.63 -14.36 -13.29
CA TYR A 451 31.97 -14.17 -13.85
C TYR A 451 32.98 -13.50 -12.91
N LYS A 452 32.53 -12.76 -11.88
CA LYS A 452 33.41 -11.85 -11.11
C LYS A 452 33.35 -12.03 -9.59
N GLU A 453 32.36 -12.72 -9.05
CA GLU A 453 32.19 -12.86 -7.59
C GLU A 453 32.40 -14.30 -7.12
N ARG A 454 32.84 -14.44 -5.86
CA ARG A 454 32.99 -15.74 -5.18
C ARG A 454 31.63 -16.33 -4.82
N PHE A 455 31.55 -17.64 -4.83
CA PHE A 455 30.36 -18.39 -4.49
C PHE A 455 30.13 -18.34 -2.97
N VAL A 456 28.96 -17.87 -2.56
CA VAL A 456 28.52 -17.85 -1.15
C VAL A 456 27.64 -19.07 -0.92
N SER A 457 28.15 -20.04 -0.14
CA SER A 457 27.37 -21.14 0.41
C SER A 457 26.71 -20.71 1.73
N GLU A 458 25.64 -21.41 2.13
CA GLU A 458 25.07 -21.32 3.48
C GLU A 458 26.11 -21.55 4.58
#